data_AF-A0A847JLG9-F1
#
_entry.id   AF-A0A847JLG9-F1
#
_cell.length_a   1.000
_cell.length_b   1.000
_cell.length_c   1.000
_cell.angle_alpha   90.00
_cell.angle_beta   90.00
_cell.angle_gamma   90.00
#
_symmetry.space_group_name_H-M   'P 1'
#
loop_
_entity.id
_entity.type
_entity.pdbx_description
1 polymer ?
#
loop_
_entity_poly.entity_id
_entity_poly.type
_entity_poly.pdbx_seq_one_letter_code
_entity_poly.pdbx_strand_id
1 'polypeptide(L)' 'MKEYYENKVAVVTGGASGIGLALCELLLSFGAKAVVLADINADKLKEESARLENEYPGKVLGIQTDVTKQE' A
#
# COMPACT_ATOMS: atom_id res chain seq x y z
N MET A 1 -10.80 -10.89 13.12
CA MET A 1 -10.22 -10.67 11.77
C MET A 1 -9.21 -9.53 11.72
N LYS A 2 -9.49 -8.35 12.28
CA LYS A 2 -8.50 -7.24 12.31
C LYS A 2 -7.16 -7.62 12.95
N GLU A 3 -7.20 -8.30 14.10
CA GLU A 3 -6.00 -8.80 14.82
C GLU A 3 -5.08 -9.70 13.97
N TYR A 4 -5.61 -10.38 12.95
CA TYR A 4 -4.76 -11.19 12.07
C TYR A 4 -3.74 -10.35 11.31
N TYR A 5 -4.08 -9.09 10.97
CA TYR A 5 -3.23 -8.21 10.17
C TYR A 5 -2.31 -7.34 11.03
N GLU A 6 -2.52 -7.32 12.35
CA GLU A 6 -1.69 -6.56 13.26
C GLU A 6 -0.22 -6.98 13.16
N ASN A 7 0.68 -6.00 13.10
CA ASN A 7 2.12 -6.20 12.97
C ASN A 7 2.60 -6.99 11.73
N LYS A 8 1.73 -7.24 10.74
CA LYS A 8 2.12 -7.85 9.46
C LYS A 8 2.61 -6.82 8.45
N VAL A 9 3.50 -7.25 7.56
CA VAL A 9 3.87 -6.49 6.36
C VAL A 9 3.05 -7.02 5.20
N ALA A 10 2.41 -6.15 4.44
CA ALA A 10 1.61 -6.51 3.27
C ALA A 10 2.14 -5.80 2.02
N VAL A 11 2.10 -6.51 0.89
CA VAL A 11 2.39 -5.94 -0.43
C VAL A 11 1.12 -6.04 -1.25
N VAL A 12 0.69 -4.91 -1.83
CA VAL A 12 -0.54 -4.83 -2.60
C VAL A 12 -0.23 -4.31 -4.00
N THR A 13 -0.43 -5.15 -5.00
CA THR A 13 -0.35 -4.79 -6.42
C THR A 13 -1.61 -4.04 -6.86
N GLY A 14 -1.49 -3.08 -7.76
CA GLY A 14 -2.59 -2.16 -8.08
C GLY A 14 -2.91 -1.22 -6.91
N GLY A 15 -1.93 -1.00 -6.02
CA GLY A 15 -2.12 -0.31 -4.75
C GLY A 15 -2.40 1.20 -4.86
N ALA A 16 -2.24 1.80 -6.04
CA ALA A 16 -2.41 3.24 -6.22
C ALA A 16 -3.84 3.66 -6.60
N SER A 17 -4.78 2.72 -6.78
CA SER A 17 -6.18 3.08 -7.07
C SER A 17 -7.19 1.97 -6.78
N GLY A 18 -8.48 2.32 -6.81
CA GLY A 18 -9.59 1.37 -6.77
C GLY A 18 -9.54 0.44 -5.56
N ILE A 19 -9.73 -0.87 -5.81
CA ILE A 19 -9.79 -1.90 -4.76
C ILE A 19 -8.43 -2.07 -4.08
N GLY A 20 -7.32 -1.95 -4.81
CA GLY A 20 -5.98 -2.10 -4.24
C GLY A 20 -5.67 -0.99 -3.24
N LEU A 21 -6.02 0.25 -3.56
CA LEU A 21 -5.88 1.38 -2.64
C LEU A 21 -6.76 1.20 -1.40
N ALA A 22 -8.04 0.85 -1.58
CA ALA A 22 -8.95 0.60 -0.46
C ALA A 22 -8.46 -0.54 0.45
N LEU A 23 -7.82 -1.56 -0.11
CA LEU A 23 -7.19 -2.63 0.67
C LEU A 23 -5.98 -2.11 1.46
N CYS A 24 -5.15 -1.24 0.88
CA CYS A 24 -4.02 -0.64 1.59
C CYS A 24 -4.49 0.17 2.81
N GLU A 25 -5.49 1.03 2.62
CA GLU A 25 -6.14 1.80 3.69
C GLU A 25 -6.68 0.88 4.79
N LEU A 26 -7.38 -0.18 4.41
CA LEU A 26 -7.95 -1.12 5.36
C LEU A 26 -6.88 -1.86 6.16
N LEU A 27 -5.81 -2.33 5.51
CA LEU A 27 -4.70 -3.03 6.17
C LEU A 27 -3.96 -2.11 7.16
N LEU A 28 -3.71 -0.85 6.78
CA LEU A 28 -3.15 0.16 7.69
C LEU A 28 -4.08 0.40 8.89
N SER A 29 -5.39 0.56 8.64
CA SER A 29 -6.40 0.72 9.68
C SER A 29 -6.53 -0.49 10.64
N PHE A 30 -6.07 -1.66 10.20
CA PHE A 30 -6.07 -2.90 11.01
C PHE A 30 -4.78 -3.07 11.81
N GLY A 31 -3.85 -2.13 11.74
CA GLY A 31 -2.61 -2.16 12.51
C GLY A 31 -1.49 -2.95 11.83
N ALA A 32 -1.52 -3.09 10.50
CA ALA A 32 -0.38 -3.60 9.75
C ALA A 32 0.89 -2.83 10.15
N LYS A 33 2.01 -3.56 10.25
CA LYS A 33 3.33 -2.99 10.52
C LYS A 33 3.76 -2.05 9.39
N ALA A 34 3.55 -2.50 8.15
CA ALA A 34 3.79 -1.70 6.96
C ALA A 34 2.95 -2.22 5.78
N VAL A 35 2.61 -1.32 4.86
CA VAL A 35 1.93 -1.65 3.60
C VAL A 35 2.72 -1.08 2.43
N VAL A 36 3.04 -1.94 1.47
CA VAL A 36 3.69 -1.57 0.21
C VAL A 36 2.63 -1.42 -0.88
N LEU A 37 2.54 -0.23 -1.46
CA LEU A 37 1.74 0.02 -2.66
C LEU A 37 2.63 -0.26 -3.87
N ALA A 38 2.29 -1.27 -4.66
CA ALA A 38 2.96 -1.59 -5.92
C ALA A 38 2.01 -1.27 -7.08
N ASP A 39 2.40 -0.36 -7.97
CA ASP A 39 1.56 0.06 -9.10
C ASP A 39 2.39 0.55 -10.29
N ILE A 40 1.85 0.43 -11.50
CA ILE A 40 2.51 0.90 -12.72
C ILE A 40 2.40 2.43 -12.87
N ASN A 41 1.34 3.04 -12.31
CA ASN A 41 1.08 4.46 -12.39
C ASN A 41 1.88 5.24 -11.33
N ALA A 42 3.03 5.80 -11.72
CA ALA A 42 3.94 6.51 -10.83
C ALA A 42 3.31 7.76 -10.16
N ASP A 43 2.49 8.51 -10.90
CA ASP A 43 1.91 9.76 -10.40
C ASP A 43 0.91 9.49 -9.29
N LYS A 44 -0.05 8.59 -9.54
CA LYS A 44 -1.02 8.17 -8.51
C LYS A 44 -0.33 7.51 -7.34
N LEU A 45 0.68 6.68 -7.60
CA LEU A 45 1.42 6.01 -6.54
C LEU A 45 2.10 7.03 -5.61
N LYS A 46 2.73 8.06 -6.17
CA LYS A 46 3.36 9.12 -5.39
C LYS A 46 2.35 9.92 -4.57
N GLU A 47 1.22 10.28 -5.17
CA GLU A 47 0.13 11.00 -4.50
C GLU A 47 -0.43 10.20 -3.31
N GLU A 48 -0.85 8.96 -3.57
CA GLU A 48 -1.52 8.14 -2.56
C GLU A 48 -0.56 7.63 -1.49
N SER A 49 0.67 7.26 -1.84
CA SER A 49 1.66 6.87 -0.82
C SER A 49 2.04 8.03 0.10
N ALA A 50 2.15 9.26 -0.42
CA ALA A 50 2.39 10.43 0.41
C ALA A 50 1.20 10.76 1.32
N ARG A 51 -0.03 10.62 0.80
CA ARG A 51 -1.25 10.79 1.60
C ARG A 51 -1.30 9.78 2.75
N LEU A 52 -1.12 8.50 2.45
CA LEU A 52 -1.15 7.45 3.46
C LEU A 52 0.03 7.52 4.44
N GLU A 53 1.20 7.96 4.00
CA GLU A 53 2.35 8.17 4.89
C GLU A 53 2.10 9.32 5.88
N ASN A 54 1.36 10.36 5.48
CA ASN A 54 0.94 11.42 6.41
C ASN A 54 -0.08 10.89 7.45
N GLU A 55 -0.98 10.00 7.05
CA GLU A 55 -1.97 9.38 7.94
C GLU A 55 -1.35 8.30 8.85
N TYR A 56 -0.35 7.57 8.34
CA TYR A 56 0.32 6.44 8.99
C TYR A 56 1.85 6.56 8.90
N PRO A 57 2.48 7.50 9.62
CA PRO A 57 3.91 7.76 9.51
C PRO A 57 4.78 6.53 9.76
N GLY A 58 5.72 6.27 8.85
CA GLY A 58 6.69 5.18 8.89
C GLY A 58 6.14 3.82 8.51
N LYS A 59 4.93 3.75 7.93
CA LYS A 59 4.25 2.47 7.62
C LYS A 59 3.96 2.28 6.13
N VAL A 60 4.24 3.26 5.28
CA VAL A 60 3.87 3.19 3.87
C VAL A 60 5.11 3.21 2.99
N LEU A 61 5.12 2.37 1.96
CA LEU A 61 6.15 2.38 0.93
C LEU A 61 5.51 2.27 -0.46
N GLY A 62 5.66 3.30 -1.29
CA GLY A 62 5.28 3.23 -2.70
C GLY A 62 6.44 2.71 -3.56
N ILE A 63 6.20 1.66 -4.35
CA ILE A 63 7.17 1.13 -5.33
C ILE A 63 6.51 1.07 -6.70
N GLN A 64 7.08 1.77 -7.68
CA GLN A 64 6.59 1.65 -9.05
C GLN A 64 6.93 0.26 -9.56
N THR A 65 5.93 -0.48 -10.04
CA THR A 65 6.11 -1.87 -10.47
C THR A 65 5.13 -2.20 -11.59
N ASP A 66 5.66 -2.74 -12.69
CA ASP A 66 4.87 -3.38 -13.73
C ASP A 66 4.83 -4.89 -13.45
N VAL A 67 3.72 -5.36 -12.86
CA VAL A 67 3.55 -6.77 -12.49
C VAL A 67 3.50 -7.74 -13.66
N THR A 68 3.43 -7.24 -14.90
CA THR A 68 3.52 -8.08 -16.12
C THR A 68 4.97 -8.39 -16.51
N LYS A 69 5.95 -7.74 -15.85
CA LYS A 69 7.38 -7.95 -16.03
C LYS A 69 7.94 -8.66 -14.79
N GLN A 70 8.70 -9.73 -15.02
CA GLN A 70 9.26 -10.56 -13.95
C GLN A 70 10.57 -10.00 -13.36
N GLU A 71 11.24 -9.10 -14.08
CA GLU A 71 12.55 -8.54 -13.73
C GLU A 71 12.47 -7.32 -12.81
#